data_AF-A0A317U9H7-F1
#
_entry.id   AF-A0A317U9H7-F1
#
_cell.length_a   1.000
_cell.length_b   1.000
_cell.length_c   1.000
_cell.angle_alpha   90.00
_cell.angle_beta   90.00
_cell.angle_gamma   90.00
#
_symmetry.space_group_name_H-M   'P 1'
#
loop_
_entity.id
_entity.type
_entity.pdbx_description
1 polymer ?
#
loop_
_entity_poly.entity_id
_entity_poly.type
_entity_poly.pdbx_seq_one_letter_code
_entity_poly.pdbx_strand_id
1 'polypeptide(L)'
;MGMGNRNAANGSMIAGMGGFGCMLYNATGAATKYEPEAENRHIVAVQALTDTTIRTVGAAWDAPAAVDGLVLTAGNCLYLKAASVTILSGTGIMYYGYGQVAEAGGE
;
A
#
# COMPACT_ATOMS: atom_id res chain seq x y z
N MET A 1 14.43 -2.10 -32.93
CA MET A 1 13.30 -1.86 -32.00
C MET A 1 13.16 -3.09 -31.12
N GLY A 2 13.82 -3.12 -29.97
CA GLY A 2 13.70 -4.21 -28.99
C GLY A 2 12.78 -3.74 -27.88
N MET A 3 11.61 -4.36 -27.75
CA MET A 3 10.61 -4.09 -26.72
C MET A 3 11.22 -4.51 -25.37
N GLY A 4 11.89 -3.57 -24.70
CA GLY A 4 12.46 -3.78 -23.37
C GLY A 4 11.37 -4.18 -22.38
N ASN A 5 11.61 -5.28 -21.68
CA ASN A 5 10.78 -5.94 -20.69
C ASN A 5 10.12 -4.94 -19.70
N ARG A 6 8.85 -4.57 -19.94
CA ARG A 6 8.09 -3.59 -19.13
C ARG A 6 7.54 -4.14 -17.80
N ASN A 7 8.10 -5.24 -17.30
CA ASN A 7 7.69 -5.85 -16.02
C ASN A 7 8.78 -5.79 -14.93
N ALA A 8 9.90 -5.09 -15.16
CA ALA A 8 11.04 -5.09 -14.23
C ALA A 8 11.27 -3.77 -13.47
N ALA A 9 10.51 -2.72 -13.75
CA ALA A 9 10.60 -1.46 -13.02
C ALA A 9 9.46 -1.40 -12.00
N ASN A 10 9.74 -1.82 -10.76
CA ASN A 10 9.16 -1.33 -9.50
C ASN A 10 9.30 -2.33 -8.33
N GLY A 11 10.00 -3.45 -8.50
CA GLY A 11 10.35 -4.36 -7.39
C GLY A 11 11.51 -3.88 -6.50
N SER A 12 12.18 -2.77 -6.84
CA SER A 12 13.54 -2.50 -6.33
C SER A 12 13.68 -1.41 -5.25
N MET A 13 12.65 -0.62 -4.93
CA MET A 13 12.76 0.36 -3.82
C MET A 13 12.10 -0.09 -2.52
N ILE A 14 11.01 -0.87 -2.58
CA ILE A 14 10.31 -1.34 -1.36
C ILE A 14 10.94 -2.62 -0.79
N ALA A 15 11.58 -3.45 -1.61
CA ALA A 15 12.35 -4.61 -1.13
C ALA A 15 13.56 -4.20 -0.26
N GLY A 16 14.08 -2.97 -0.42
CA GLY A 16 15.21 -2.44 0.34
C GLY A 16 14.86 -1.86 1.72
N MET A 17 13.57 -1.68 2.03
CA MET A 17 13.09 -1.16 3.32
C MET A 17 12.65 -2.28 4.31
N GLY A 18 13.00 -3.54 4.04
CA GLY A 18 12.65 -4.66 4.92
C GLY A 18 11.13 -4.96 4.94
N GLY A 19 10.46 -4.93 3.79
CA GLY A 19 9.01 -5.19 3.69
C GLY A 19 8.65 -6.68 3.81
N PHE A 20 7.95 -7.04 4.88
CA PHE A 20 7.61 -8.41 5.29
C PHE A 20 6.40 -9.02 4.55
N GLY A 21 6.21 -8.68 3.27
CA GLY A 21 5.17 -9.26 2.40
C GLY A 21 4.48 -8.23 1.48
N CYS A 22 3.93 -8.72 0.37
CA CYS A 22 3.07 -7.94 -0.52
C CYS A 22 1.88 -8.78 -0.99
N MET A 23 0.79 -8.12 -1.36
CA MET A 23 -0.41 -8.77 -1.91
C MET A 23 -0.89 -7.99 -3.13
N LEU A 24 -1.32 -8.72 -4.16
CA LEU A 24 -2.03 -8.14 -5.29
C LEU A 24 -3.43 -7.74 -4.87
N TYR A 25 -3.82 -6.51 -5.15
CA TYR A 25 -5.22 -6.10 -5.08
C TYR A 25 -5.79 -5.96 -6.49
N ASN A 26 -7.06 -6.32 -6.64
CA ASN A 26 -7.81 -6.15 -7.88
C ASN A 26 -9.25 -5.76 -7.53
N ALA A 27 -9.50 -4.46 -7.42
CA ALA A 27 -10.80 -3.89 -7.10
C ALA A 27 -11.54 -3.49 -8.39
N THR A 28 -12.77 -3.96 -8.56
CA THR A 28 -13.54 -3.87 -9.81
C THR A 28 -14.79 -3.00 -9.71
N GLY A 29 -14.81 -2.03 -8.79
CA GLY A 29 -15.92 -1.09 -8.59
C GLY A 29 -16.75 -1.34 -7.34
N ALA A 30 -16.52 -2.45 -6.63
CA ALA A 30 -16.98 -2.63 -5.26
C ALA A 30 -15.85 -2.20 -4.30
N ALA A 31 -16.20 -1.42 -3.28
CA ALA A 31 -15.24 -0.99 -2.26
C ALA A 31 -14.73 -2.21 -1.46
N THR A 32 -13.49 -2.61 -1.72
CA THR A 32 -12.84 -3.74 -1.07
C THR A 32 -11.90 -3.23 0.01
N LYS A 33 -12.09 -3.70 1.24
CA LYS A 33 -11.22 -3.39 2.38
C LYS A 33 -10.07 -4.39 2.45
N TYR A 34 -8.85 -3.89 2.57
CA TYR A 34 -7.63 -4.64 2.77
C TYR A 34 -7.09 -4.38 4.18
N GLU A 35 -6.77 -5.45 4.89
CA GLU A 35 -6.27 -5.42 6.26
C GLU A 35 -5.09 -6.40 6.39
N PRO A 36 -4.08 -6.06 7.20
CA PRO A 36 -3.00 -6.99 7.50
C PRO A 36 -3.54 -8.15 8.36
N GLU A 37 -3.17 -9.38 8.02
CA GLU A 37 -3.66 -10.59 8.71
C GLU A 37 -3.03 -10.81 10.10
N ALA A 38 -1.85 -10.24 10.35
CA ALA A 38 -1.13 -10.44 11.60
C ALA A 38 -1.19 -9.20 12.50
N GLU A 39 -1.27 -9.42 13.81
CA GLU A 39 -1.17 -8.38 14.82
C GLU A 39 0.14 -7.58 14.65
N ASN A 40 0.08 -6.26 14.87
CA ASN A 40 1.19 -5.30 14.71
C ASN A 40 1.76 -5.14 13.28
N ARG A 41 1.07 -5.62 12.24
CA ARG A 41 1.37 -5.26 10.86
C ARG A 41 0.54 -4.07 10.39
N HIS A 42 1.10 -3.31 9.46
CA HIS A 42 0.45 -2.18 8.81
C HIS A 42 0.67 -2.24 7.31
N ILE A 43 -0.24 -1.62 6.56
CA ILE A 43 -0.04 -1.30 5.15
C ILE A 43 0.91 -0.12 5.09
N VAL A 44 2.06 -0.30 4.44
CA VAL A 44 3.15 0.69 4.36
C VAL A 44 3.21 1.41 3.01
N ALA A 45 2.69 0.77 1.96
CA ALA A 45 2.57 1.38 0.65
C ALA A 45 1.43 0.75 -0.17
N VAL A 46 0.81 1.54 -1.04
CA VAL A 46 -0.10 1.10 -2.09
C VAL A 46 0.50 1.55 -3.42
N GLN A 47 0.86 0.60 -4.27
CA GLN A 47 1.28 0.85 -5.64
C GLN A 47 0.12 0.64 -6.60
N ALA A 48 -0.10 1.59 -7.51
CA ALA A 48 -1.07 1.50 -8.60
C ALA A 48 -0.41 0.92 -9.86
N LEU A 49 -0.92 -0.21 -10.36
CA LEU A 49 -0.59 -0.70 -11.72
C LEU A 49 -1.59 -0.16 -12.75
N THR A 50 -2.81 0.13 -12.33
CA THR A 50 -3.81 0.91 -13.05
C THR A 50 -4.32 2.06 -12.18
N ASP A 51 -5.00 3.04 -12.76
CA ASP A 51 -5.58 4.14 -11.99
C ASP A 51 -6.46 3.59 -10.87
N THR A 52 -6.06 3.92 -9.63
CA THR A 52 -6.61 3.31 -8.43
C THR A 52 -7.35 4.36 -7.61
N THR A 53 -8.61 4.08 -7.28
CA THR A 53 -9.43 4.95 -6.44
C THR A 53 -9.46 4.42 -5.01
N ILE A 54 -8.82 5.14 -4.11
CA ILE A 54 -8.79 4.84 -2.67
C ILE A 54 -9.94 5.62 -2.00
N ARG A 55 -10.75 4.92 -1.20
CA ARG A 55 -11.93 5.47 -0.51
C ARG A 55 -11.65 5.81 0.94
N THR A 56 -10.94 4.96 1.65
CA THR A 56 -10.62 5.20 3.05
C THR A 56 -9.28 4.59 3.40
N VAL A 57 -8.61 5.20 4.38
CA VAL A 57 -7.42 4.68 5.02
C VAL A 57 -7.72 4.64 6.51
N GLY A 58 -7.60 3.46 7.11
CA GLY A 58 -7.74 3.27 8.55
C GLY A 58 -6.50 3.80 9.25
N ALA A 59 -6.69 4.73 10.18
CA ALA A 59 -5.60 5.44 10.84
C ALA A 59 -4.69 4.47 11.63
N ALA A 60 -3.38 4.53 11.37
CA ALA A 60 -2.35 4.03 12.26
C ALA A 60 -1.27 5.12 12.42
N TRP A 61 -1.41 5.90 13.50
CA TRP A 61 -0.45 6.89 14.02
C TRP A 61 -0.25 8.19 13.19
N ASP A 62 -0.21 8.15 11.85
CA ASP A 62 -0.05 9.34 10.98
C ASP A 62 -0.75 9.24 9.61
N ALA A 63 -1.56 8.21 9.39
CA ALA A 63 -2.29 8.10 8.12
C ALA A 63 -3.31 9.26 7.97
N PRO A 64 -3.44 9.86 6.77
CA PRO A 64 -4.42 10.91 6.53
C PRO A 64 -5.81 10.41 6.91
N ALA A 65 -6.45 11.08 7.87
CA ALA A 65 -7.63 10.58 8.59
C ALA A 65 -8.88 10.36 7.72
N ALA A 66 -8.88 10.82 6.46
CA ALA A 66 -9.89 10.48 5.47
C ALA A 66 -9.36 10.83 4.07
N VAL A 67 -9.15 9.81 3.23
CA VAL A 67 -8.91 9.98 1.78
C VAL A 67 -10.14 9.50 1.02
N ASP A 68 -11.26 10.23 1.09
CA ASP A 68 -12.45 9.87 0.31
C ASP A 68 -12.23 10.22 -1.16
N GLY A 69 -11.98 9.19 -1.98
CA GLY A 69 -11.87 9.33 -3.43
C GLY A 69 -10.50 9.79 -3.93
N LEU A 70 -9.41 9.54 -3.19
CA LEU A 70 -8.06 9.78 -3.68
C LEU A 70 -7.80 8.90 -4.92
N VAL A 71 -7.41 9.53 -6.03
CA VAL A 71 -6.99 8.83 -7.24
C VAL A 71 -5.47 8.74 -7.28
N LEU A 72 -4.95 7.52 -7.19
CA LEU A 72 -3.54 7.20 -7.41
C LEU A 72 -3.36 6.77 -8.87
N THR A 73 -2.74 7.64 -9.69
CA THR A 73 -2.49 7.36 -11.11
C THR A 73 -1.54 6.18 -11.28
N ALA A 74 -1.77 5.37 -12.31
CA ALA A 74 -0.95 4.21 -12.66
C ALA A 74 0.57 4.52 -12.65
N GLY A 75 1.36 3.62 -12.08
CA GLY A 75 2.81 3.76 -11.94
C GLY A 75 3.27 4.47 -10.66
N ASN A 76 2.37 5.08 -9.91
CA ASN A 76 2.69 5.76 -8.65
C ASN A 76 2.50 4.87 -7.42
N CYS A 77 3.16 5.28 -6.33
CA CYS A 77 3.02 4.69 -5.01
C CYS A 77 2.53 5.74 -4.02
N LEU A 78 1.56 5.36 -3.20
CA LEU A 78 1.21 6.07 -1.98
C LEU A 78 1.93 5.39 -0.82
N TYR A 79 2.78 6.13 -0.10
CA TYR A 79 3.39 5.67 1.14
C TYR A 79 2.54 6.14 2.32
N LEU A 80 2.28 5.23 3.25
CA LEU A 80 1.37 5.46 4.39
C LEU A 80 1.71 4.48 5.52
N LYS A 81 1.14 4.65 6.70
CA LYS A 81 1.10 3.61 7.74
C LYS A 81 -0.35 3.42 8.15
N ALA A 82 -0.98 2.36 7.68
CA ALA A 82 -2.42 2.18 7.83
C ALA A 82 -2.79 0.83 8.42
N ALA A 83 -3.83 0.82 9.24
CA ALA A 83 -4.43 -0.41 9.74
C ALA A 83 -5.32 -1.08 8.67
N SER A 84 -5.87 -0.29 7.75
CA SER A 84 -6.64 -0.80 6.62
C SER A 84 -6.61 0.18 5.44
N VAL A 85 -6.82 -0.30 4.22
CA VAL A 85 -7.07 0.54 3.05
C VAL A 85 -8.30 0.01 2.31
N THR A 86 -9.22 0.89 1.96
CA THR A 86 -10.38 0.52 1.13
C THR A 86 -10.19 1.07 -0.29
N ILE A 87 -10.22 0.18 -1.28
CA ILE A 87 -10.05 0.51 -2.69
C ILE A 87 -11.36 0.25 -3.42
N LEU A 88 -11.85 1.26 -4.16
CA LEU A 88 -13.05 1.14 -4.98
C LEU A 88 -12.76 0.45 -6.31
N SER A 89 -11.69 0.87 -6.97
CA SER A 89 -11.32 0.38 -8.29
C SER A 89 -9.81 0.45 -8.48
N GLY A 90 -9.28 -0.42 -9.33
CA GLY A 90 -7.87 -0.43 -9.70
C GLY A 90 -7.19 -1.75 -9.35
N THR A 91 -6.04 -1.95 -9.97
CA THR A 91 -5.19 -3.12 -9.76
C THR A 91 -3.83 -2.64 -9.33
N GLY A 92 -3.23 -3.34 -8.38
CA GLY A 92 -1.88 -3.01 -7.96
C GLY A 92 -1.32 -3.90 -6.86
N ILE A 93 -0.32 -3.39 -6.17
CA ILE A 93 0.40 -4.11 -5.13
C ILE A 93 0.26 -3.36 -3.82
N MET A 94 -0.14 -4.08 -2.78
CA MET A 94 -0.17 -3.59 -1.41
C MET A 94 1.01 -4.16 -0.65
N TYR A 95 1.74 -3.30 0.05
CA TYR A 95 2.93 -3.67 0.80
C TYR A 95 2.66 -3.59 2.30
N TYR A 96 3.14 -4.59 3.02
CA TYR A 96 2.98 -4.68 4.47
C TYR A 96 4.33 -4.58 5.17
N GLY A 97 4.32 -3.97 6.35
CA GLY A 97 5.48 -3.87 7.22
C GLY A 97 5.06 -3.90 8.69
N TYR A 98 6.02 -4.18 9.57
CA TYR A 98 5.81 -3.93 10.99
C TYR A 98 5.95 -2.44 11.26
N GLY A 99 5.09 -1.91 12.12
CA GLY A 99 5.40 -0.62 12.71
C GLY A 99 6.68 -0.79 13.51
N GLN A 100 7.69 0.05 13.31
CA GLN A 100 8.67 0.23 14.38
C GLN A 100 7.85 0.54 15.64
N VAL A 101 7.86 -0.38 16.59
CA VAL A 101 7.76 -0.01 17.98
C VAL A 101 8.93 0.95 18.13
N ALA A 102 8.65 2.24 18.32
CA ALA A 102 9.65 3.03 19.00
C ALA A 102 9.79 2.34 20.35
N GLU A 103 10.82 1.52 20.52
CA GLU A 103 11.31 1.11 21.83
C GLU A 103 11.59 2.43 22.54
N ALA A 104 10.61 2.89 23.31
CA ALA A 104 10.76 4.04 24.16
C ALA A 104 11.77 3.63 25.24
N GLY A 105 13.04 4.00 25.02
CA GLY A 105 14.09 4.00 26.03
C GLY A 105 14.34 2.66 26.72
N GLY A 106 15.30 1.89 26.20
CA GLY A 106 16.10 1.03 27.07
C GLY A 106 17.00 1.93 27.91
N GLU A 107 16.84 1.81 29.23
CA GLU A 107 17.49 2.56 30.32
C GLU A 107 19.03 2.70 30.21
#